data_AF-A0A847DQR8-F1
#
_entry.id   AF-A0A847DQR8-F1
#
_cell.length_a   1.000
_cell.length_b   1.000
_cell.length_c   1.000
_cell.angle_alpha   90.00
_cell.angle_beta   90.00
_cell.angle_gamma   90.00
#
_symmetry.space_group_name_H-M   'P 1'
#
loop_
_entity.id
_entity.type
_entity.pdbx_description
1 polymer ?
#
loop_
_entity_poly.entity_id
_entity_poly.type
_entity_poly.pdbx_seq_one_letter_code
_entity_poly.pdbx_strand_id
1 'polypeptide(L)' 'MIAPPFERSVFVNCPFDEEFAPLLQAIAFCVVDLGFYPRLAPENANNAANRLDRIIELIRGSKYVI' A
#
# COMPACT_ATOMS: atom_id res chain seq x y z
N MET A 1 6.04 8.03 -14.86
CA MET A 1 4.60 7.74 -14.63
C MET A 1 4.08 8.76 -13.64
N ILE A 2 2.89 9.30 -13.87
CA ILE A 2 2.25 10.25 -12.95
C ILE A 2 1.82 9.47 -11.71
N ALA A 3 2.13 9.98 -10.50
CA ALA A 3 1.71 9.35 -9.26
C ALA A 3 0.17 9.27 -9.20
N PRO A 4 -0.42 8.18 -8.67
CA PRO A 4 -1.87 8.04 -8.65
C PRO A 4 -2.52 9.18 -7.83
N PRO A 5 -3.73 9.63 -8.20
CA PRO A 5 -4.43 10.71 -7.49
C PRO A 5 -4.60 10.39 -6.00
N PHE A 6 -4.38 11.37 -5.12
CA PHE A 6 -4.54 11.22 -3.66
C PHE A 6 -5.93 10.69 -3.30
N GLU A 7 -6.98 11.27 -3.90
CA GLU A 7 -8.39 10.91 -3.69
C GLU A 7 -8.74 9.46 -4.05
N ARG A 8 -7.91 8.80 -4.87
CA ARG A 8 -8.09 7.42 -5.29
C ARG A 8 -7.00 6.48 -4.74
N SER A 9 -6.12 6.98 -3.89
CA SER A 9 -5.03 6.18 -3.32
C SER A 9 -5.43 5.58 -1.98
N VAL A 10 -5.21 4.27 -1.83
CA VAL A 10 -5.50 3.49 -0.62
C VAL A 10 -4.19 2.89 -0.13
N PHE A 11 -3.72 3.31 1.04
CA PHE A 11 -2.59 2.66 1.69
C PHE A 11 -3.07 1.35 2.33
N VAL A 12 -2.40 0.24 2.02
CA VAL A 12 -2.71 -1.08 2.56
C VAL A 12 -1.59 -1.49 3.50
N ASN A 13 -1.89 -1.57 4.79
CA ASN A 13 -0.97 -2.00 5.83
C ASN A 13 -1.14 -3.49 6.09
N CYS A 14 -0.65 -4.31 5.18
CA CYS A 14 -0.74 -5.76 5.27
C CYS A 14 0.66 -6.39 5.31
N PRO A 15 0.91 -7.39 6.17
CA PRO A 15 2.12 -8.20 6.10
C PRO A 15 2.25 -8.91 4.74
N PHE A 16 3.49 -9.20 4.34
CA PHE A 16 3.83 -9.89 3.08
C PHE A 16 4.17 -11.38 3.30
N ASP A 17 3.79 -11.95 4.43
CA ASP A 17 4.01 -13.37 4.70
C ASP A 17 2.91 -14.24 4.06
N GLU A 18 3.17 -15.56 4.04
CA GLU A 18 2.29 -16.55 3.41
C GLU A 18 0.90 -16.62 4.08
N GLU A 19 0.79 -16.28 5.36
CA GLU A 19 -0.47 -16.30 6.10
C GLU A 19 -1.39 -15.18 5.63
N PHE A 20 -0.84 -13.97 5.39
CA PHE A 20 -1.58 -12.81 4.95
C PHE A 20 -1.72 -12.69 3.42
N ALA A 21 -0.98 -13.47 2.64
CA ALA A 21 -1.01 -13.41 1.17
C ALA A 21 -2.43 -13.52 0.57
N PRO A 22 -3.32 -14.45 0.99
CA PRO A 22 -4.68 -14.52 0.46
C PRO A 22 -5.50 -13.26 0.77
N LEU A 23 -5.33 -12.68 1.95
CA LEU A 23 -6.02 -11.46 2.37
C LEU A 23 -5.52 -10.25 1.59
N LEU A 24 -4.19 -10.11 1.46
CA LEU A 24 -3.56 -9.05 0.67
C LEU A 24 -4.04 -9.10 -0.79
N GLN A 25 -4.11 -10.30 -1.39
CA GLN A 25 -4.62 -10.48 -2.74
C GLN A 25 -6.09 -10.05 -2.86
N ALA A 26 -6.94 -10.43 -1.90
CA ALA A 26 -8.34 -10.03 -1.90
C ALA A 26 -8.50 -8.50 -1.75
N ILE A 27 -7.76 -7.87 -0.84
CA ILE A 27 -7.77 -6.40 -0.67
C ILE A 27 -7.32 -5.71 -1.95
N ALA A 28 -6.17 -6.13 -2.51
CA ALA A 28 -5.64 -5.53 -3.72
C ALA A 28 -6.60 -5.66 -4.91
N PHE A 29 -7.22 -6.84 -5.07
CA PHE A 29 -8.24 -7.07 -6.09
C PHE A 29 -9.42 -6.08 -5.93
N CYS A 30 -10.02 -6.02 -4.75
CA CYS A 30 -11.17 -5.13 -4.50
C CYS A 30 -10.83 -3.65 -4.72
N VAL A 31 -9.66 -3.20 -4.25
CA VAL A 31 -9.22 -1.81 -4.43
C VAL A 31 -9.10 -1.47 -5.93
N VAL A 32 -8.50 -2.36 -6.72
CA VAL A 32 -8.34 -2.16 -8.16
C VAL A 32 -9.67 -2.25 -8.90
N ASP A 33 -10.51 -3.24 -8.58
CA ASP A 33 -11.84 -3.44 -9.17
C ASP A 33 -12.74 -2.21 -8.98
N LEU A 34 -12.67 -1.57 -7.81
CA LEU A 34 -13.38 -0.34 -7.50
C LEU A 34 -12.76 0.93 -8.13
N GLY A 35 -11.69 0.81 -8.91
CA GLY A 35 -11.02 1.92 -9.61
C GLY A 35 -10.10 2.77 -8.72
N PHE A 36 -9.69 2.24 -7.58
CA PHE A 36 -8.70 2.84 -6.69
C PHE A 36 -7.29 2.27 -6.95
N TYR A 37 -6.29 2.89 -6.32
CA TYR A 37 -4.89 2.54 -6.45
C TYR A 37 -4.35 2.03 -5.12
N PRO A 38 -4.05 0.73 -4.97
CA PRO A 38 -3.44 0.21 -3.76
C PRO A 38 -1.99 0.70 -3.68
N ARG A 39 -1.60 1.14 -2.48
CA ARG A 39 -0.25 1.60 -2.16
C ARG A 39 0.28 0.76 -1.01
N LEU A 40 1.37 0.06 -1.26
CA LEU A 40 1.94 -0.97 -0.38
C LEU A 40 3.39 -0.62 -0.06
N ALA A 41 3.82 -0.86 1.18
CA ALA A 41 5.23 -0.70 1.55
C ALA A 41 6.03 -1.91 1.02
N PRO A 42 7.22 -1.72 0.41
CA PRO A 42 8.01 -2.83 -0.10
C PRO A 42 8.55 -3.73 1.02
N GLU A 43 8.64 -5.02 0.74
CA GLU A 43 9.17 -6.06 1.65
C GLU A 43 10.65 -5.83 1.99
N ASN A 44 11.45 -5.42 1.01
CA ASN A 44 12.90 -5.27 1.13
C ASN A 44 13.34 -3.80 1.12
N ALA A 45 13.49 -3.21 2.30
CA ALA A 45 14.22 -1.95 2.48
C ALA A 45 15.37 -2.20 3.44
N ASN A 46 16.60 -2.33 2.90
CA ASN A 46 17.83 -2.66 3.64
C ASN A 46 18.19 -1.72 4.81
N ASN A 47 17.43 -0.64 5.05
CA ASN A 47 17.58 0.25 6.20
C ASN A 47 16.21 0.50 6.86
N ALA A 48 16.08 0.15 8.14
CA ALA A 48 14.84 0.32 8.91
C ALA A 48 14.36 1.78 8.99
N ALA A 49 15.28 2.76 9.06
CA ALA A 49 14.96 4.18 9.04
C ALA A 49 14.28 4.61 7.71
N ASN A 50 14.79 4.13 6.58
CA ASN A 50 14.24 4.41 5.25
C ASN A 50 12.86 3.75 5.05
N ARG A 51 12.60 2.62 5.74
CA ARG A 51 11.30 1.96 5.71
C ARG A 51 10.21 2.81 6.35
N LEU A 52 10.47 3.41 7.51
CA LEU A 52 9.46 4.22 8.21
C LEU A 52 9.11 5.48 7.41
N ASP A 53 10.11 6.17 6.88
CA ASP A 53 9.89 7.36 6.05
C ASP A 53 9.04 7.05 4.82
N ARG A 54 9.31 5.93 4.14
CA ARG A 54 8.50 5.46 3.01
C ARG A 54 7.06 5.13 3.40
N ILE A 55 6.84 4.49 4.54
CA ILE A 55 5.48 4.23 5.04
C ILE A 55 4.76 5.55 5.28
N ILE A 56 5.42 6.53 5.91
CA ILE A 56 4.87 7.86 6.13
C ILE A 56 4.53 8.55 4.80
N GLU A 57 5.38 8.45 3.79
CA GLU A 57 5.11 8.98 2.45
C GLU A 57 3.91 8.31 1.77
N LEU A 58 3.80 6.98 1.87
CA LEU A 58 2.67 6.23 1.31
C LEU A 58 1.35 6.60 1.99
N ILE A 59 1.35 6.74 3.32
CA ILE A 59 0.19 7.18 4.09
C ILE A 59 -0.20 8.60 3.69
N ARG A 60 0.76 9.55 3.67
CA ARG A 60 0.50 10.95 3.28
C ARG A 60 0.01 11.09 1.84
N GLY A 61 0.40 10.16 0.96
CA GLY A 61 -0.05 10.09 -0.43
C GLY A 61 -1.40 9.39 -0.64
N SER A 62 -2.06 8.94 0.43
CA SER A 62 -3.30 8.16 0.36
C SER A 62 -4.43 8.81 1.14
N LYS A 63 -5.62 8.88 0.52
CA LYS A 63 -6.82 9.35 1.21
C LYS A 63 -7.37 8.32 2.19
N TYR A 64 -7.21 7.03 1.87
CA TYR A 64 -7.75 5.93 2.65
C TYR A 64 -6.63 5.02 3.15
N VAL A 65 -6.89 4.34 4.27
CA VAL A 65 -5.99 3.37 4.91
C VAL A 65 -6.80 2.13 5.30
N ILE A 66 -6.26 0.95 5.00
CA ILE A 66 -6.78 -0.36 5.42
C ILE A 66 -5.64 -1.13 6.08
#